data_AF-A0A5K0ZFS9-F1
#
_entry.id   AF-A0A5K0ZFS9-F1
#
_cell.length_a   1.000
_cell.length_b   1.000
_cell.length_c   1.000
_cell.angle_alpha   90.00
_cell.angle_beta   90.00
_cell.angle_gamma   90.00
#
_symmetry.space_group_name_H-M   'P 1'
#
loop_
_entity.id
_entity.type
_entity.pdbx_description
1 polymer ?
#
loop_
_entity_poly.entity_id
_entity_poly.type
_entity_poly.pdbx_seq_one_letter_code
_entity_poly.pdbx_strand_id
1 'polypeptide(L)'
;YIHRINVSSFDSQAAVLDDKALEWMRKIQGWNPKVFTLSHVPEKYRLFVSTFIRRVVMARMAESPDLASMYRSRLQSAYDTEEILKDPDVVKQSEDQLVRLLDDAEQQLTEAPYLAGQEYSVVDSMFIPVLARIELLNLEDKYINCRPKIAGYWKHVKCRPSYVVVIGKYFSGWRKYKTLLSTGIMVWIRHILKRY
;
A
#
# COMPACT_ATOMS: atom_id res chain seq x y z
N TYR A 1 29.29 -36.95 27.29
CA TYR A 1 29.45 -35.92 26.25
C TYR A 1 28.14 -35.68 25.53
N ILE A 2 27.27 -34.82 26.08
CA ILE A 2 26.21 -34.15 25.30
C ILE A 2 26.27 -32.69 25.74
N HIS A 3 26.53 -31.83 24.76
CA HIS A 3 26.76 -30.40 24.92
C HIS A 3 25.58 -29.71 25.61
N ARG A 4 25.89 -28.78 26.52
CA ARG A 4 25.00 -27.69 26.92
C ARG A 4 24.55 -26.96 25.65
N ILE A 5 23.30 -27.16 25.24
CA ILE A 5 22.66 -26.29 24.26
C ILE A 5 22.32 -24.99 24.98
N ASN A 6 22.82 -23.90 24.43
CA ASN A 6 22.75 -22.55 24.97
C ASN A 6 21.31 -22.01 24.81
N VAL A 7 20.40 -22.38 25.72
CA VAL A 7 18.97 -21.97 25.66
C VAL A 7 18.81 -20.45 25.81
N SER A 8 19.79 -19.77 26.42
CA SER A 8 19.77 -18.31 26.64
C SER A 8 19.89 -17.47 25.35
N SER A 9 20.60 -17.94 24.32
CA SER A 9 20.79 -17.15 23.09
C SER A 9 19.59 -17.20 22.16
N PHE A 10 18.82 -18.29 22.21
CA PHE A 10 17.64 -18.48 21.36
C PHE A 10 16.47 -17.59 21.78
N ASP A 11 16.17 -17.53 23.09
CA ASP A 11 15.12 -16.63 23.61
C ASP A 11 15.47 -15.15 23.39
N SER A 12 16.75 -14.80 23.50
CA SER A 12 17.22 -13.43 23.24
C SER A 12 17.11 -13.06 21.76
N GLN A 13 17.46 -13.97 20.84
CA GLN A 13 17.30 -13.75 19.40
C GLN A 13 15.83 -13.69 18.98
N ALA A 14 14.98 -14.54 19.55
CA ALA A 14 13.54 -14.52 19.27
C ALA A 14 12.89 -13.21 19.73
N ALA A 15 13.23 -12.71 20.93
CA ALA A 15 12.74 -11.43 21.43
C ALA A 15 13.23 -10.24 20.58
N VAL A 16 14.49 -10.26 20.12
CA VAL A 16 15.05 -9.22 19.24
C VAL A 16 14.41 -9.24 17.83
N LEU A 17 14.12 -10.43 17.29
CA LEU A 17 13.41 -10.56 16.03
C LEU A 17 11.97 -10.03 16.11
N ASP A 18 11.30 -10.24 17.25
CA ASP A 18 9.96 -9.71 17.50
C ASP A 18 9.96 -8.18 17.60
N ASP A 19 10.94 -7.59 18.31
CA ASP A 19 11.04 -6.12 18.43
C ASP A 19 11.38 -5.44 17.08
N LYS A 20 12.30 -6.03 16.31
CA LYS A 20 12.63 -5.56 14.96
C LYS A 20 11.44 -5.65 14.01
N ALA A 21 10.65 -6.73 14.10
CA ALA A 21 9.46 -6.86 13.29
C ALA A 21 8.42 -5.78 13.63
N LEU A 22 8.20 -5.52 14.92
CA LEU A 22 7.30 -4.46 15.40
C LEU A 22 7.77 -3.07 14.95
N GLU A 23 9.06 -2.79 14.98
CA GLU A 23 9.63 -1.53 14.47
C GLU A 23 9.25 -1.33 13.00
N TRP A 24 9.49 -2.34 12.15
CA TRP A 24 9.16 -2.26 10.74
C TRP A 24 7.67 -2.11 10.48
N MET A 25 6.83 -2.83 11.23
CA MET A 25 5.38 -2.69 11.13
C MET A 25 4.94 -1.24 11.39
N ARG A 26 5.51 -0.59 12.43
CA ARG A 26 5.24 0.82 12.74
C ARG A 26 5.72 1.74 11.63
N LYS A 27 6.93 1.53 11.09
CA LYS A 27 7.45 2.33 9.95
C LYS A 27 6.53 2.27 8.73
N ILE A 28 6.11 1.06 8.35
CA ILE A 28 5.23 0.84 7.20
C ILE A 28 3.85 1.48 7.44
N GLN A 29 3.27 1.31 8.63
CA GLN A 29 1.97 1.88 8.98
C GLN A 29 2.00 3.41 9.13
N GLY A 30 3.16 3.98 9.47
CA GLY A 30 3.34 5.43 9.60
C GLY A 30 3.27 6.18 8.28
N TRP A 31 3.43 5.51 7.14
CA TRP A 31 3.27 6.10 5.83
C TRP A 31 1.81 6.03 5.35
N ASN A 32 1.27 7.14 4.85
CA ASN A 32 -0.09 7.18 4.31
C ASN A 32 -0.09 6.87 2.79
N PRO A 33 -0.45 5.65 2.35
CA PRO A 33 -0.44 5.30 0.94
C PRO A 33 -1.53 6.00 0.14
N LYS A 34 -2.60 6.49 0.80
CA LYS A 34 -3.77 7.06 0.11
C LYS A 34 -3.42 8.42 -0.49
N VAL A 35 -2.76 9.28 0.26
CA VAL A 35 -2.31 10.61 -0.21
C VAL A 35 -1.38 10.44 -1.40
N PHE A 36 -0.33 9.62 -1.23
CA PHE A 36 0.63 9.30 -2.30
C PHE A 36 -0.06 8.74 -3.56
N THR A 37 -0.96 7.77 -3.42
CA THR A 37 -1.63 7.16 -4.58
C THR A 37 -2.46 8.19 -5.33
N LEU A 38 -3.27 8.97 -4.60
CA LEU A 38 -4.23 9.87 -5.22
C LEU A 38 -3.59 11.13 -5.80
N SER A 39 -2.44 11.57 -5.27
CA SER A 39 -1.67 12.70 -5.86
C SER A 39 -1.07 12.34 -7.22
N HIS A 40 -0.73 11.06 -7.44
CA HIS A 40 -0.16 10.57 -8.71
C HIS A 40 -1.22 10.13 -9.73
N VAL A 41 -2.51 10.17 -9.37
CA VAL A 41 -3.62 9.87 -10.30
C VAL A 41 -4.12 11.18 -10.93
N PRO A 42 -4.32 11.23 -12.27
CA PRO A 42 -4.81 12.44 -12.92
C PRO A 42 -6.13 12.92 -12.32
N GLU A 43 -6.21 14.22 -12.05
CA GLU A 43 -7.29 14.85 -11.29
C GLU A 43 -8.69 14.51 -11.84
N LYS A 44 -8.87 14.53 -13.16
CA LYS A 44 -10.16 14.21 -13.79
C LYS A 44 -10.73 12.86 -13.37
N TYR A 45 -9.89 11.83 -13.25
CA TYR A 45 -10.35 10.48 -12.84
C TYR A 45 -10.65 10.44 -11.35
N ARG A 46 -9.80 11.09 -10.55
CA ARG A 46 -9.97 11.20 -9.10
C ARG A 46 -11.28 11.91 -8.74
N LEU A 47 -11.56 13.05 -9.35
CA LEU A 47 -12.79 13.82 -9.12
C LEU A 47 -14.05 13.08 -9.60
N PHE A 48 -13.96 12.39 -10.75
CA PHE A 48 -15.06 11.57 -11.25
C PHE A 48 -15.43 10.46 -10.26
N VAL A 49 -14.45 9.68 -9.81
CA VAL A 49 -14.66 8.57 -8.85
C VAL A 49 -15.12 9.11 -7.50
N SER A 50 -14.52 10.19 -6.99
CA SER A 50 -14.92 10.80 -5.72
C SER A 50 -16.38 11.27 -5.76
N THR A 51 -16.78 11.97 -6.83
CA THR A 51 -18.16 12.41 -7.03
C THR A 51 -19.13 11.23 -7.09
N PHE A 52 -18.77 10.16 -7.79
CA PHE A 52 -19.57 8.93 -7.82
C PHE A 52 -19.72 8.32 -6.42
N ILE A 53 -18.62 8.14 -5.67
CA ILE A 53 -18.66 7.57 -4.32
C ILE A 53 -19.53 8.41 -3.38
N ARG A 54 -19.40 9.74 -3.41
CA ARG A 54 -20.23 10.63 -2.58
C ARG A 54 -21.73 10.44 -2.87
N ARG A 55 -22.11 10.31 -4.15
CA ARG A 55 -23.50 10.04 -4.54
C ARG A 55 -24.00 8.68 -4.05
N VAL A 56 -23.17 7.63 -4.15
CA VAL A 56 -23.46 6.30 -3.58
C VAL A 56 -23.70 6.40 -2.08
N VAL A 57 -22.79 7.04 -1.34
CA VAL A 57 -22.90 7.17 0.11
C VAL A 57 -24.17 7.94 0.50
N MET A 58 -24.51 9.04 -0.19
CA MET A 58 -25.73 9.79 0.06
C MET A 58 -27.00 8.97 -0.22
N ALA A 59 -27.04 8.22 -1.33
CA ALA A 59 -28.17 7.35 -1.66
C ALA A 59 -28.37 6.26 -0.60
N ARG A 60 -27.29 5.57 -0.20
CA ARG A 60 -27.35 4.52 0.84
C ARG A 60 -27.71 5.05 2.21
N MET A 61 -27.26 6.25 2.55
CA MET A 61 -27.64 6.92 3.80
C MET A 61 -29.15 7.18 3.87
N ALA A 62 -29.79 7.51 2.75
CA ALA A 62 -31.24 7.72 2.69
C ALA A 62 -32.02 6.39 2.80
N GLU A 63 -31.48 5.31 2.24
CA GLU A 63 -32.09 3.96 2.28
C GLU A 63 -31.92 3.25 3.64
N SER A 64 -30.88 3.59 4.41
CA SER A 64 -30.53 2.89 5.66
C SER A 64 -30.23 3.88 6.80
N PRO A 65 -31.29 4.40 7.47
CA PRO A 65 -31.15 5.42 8.53
C PRO A 65 -30.39 4.94 9.76
N ASP A 66 -30.43 3.64 10.03
CA ASP A 66 -29.71 2.95 11.11
C ASP A 66 -28.17 3.08 10.96
N LEU A 67 -27.68 3.16 9.73
CA LEU A 67 -26.26 3.34 9.40
C LEU A 67 -25.88 4.79 9.08
N ALA A 68 -26.79 5.76 9.30
CA ALA A 68 -26.59 7.13 8.85
C ALA A 68 -25.33 7.80 9.44
N SER A 69 -24.96 7.52 10.69
CA SER A 69 -23.73 8.04 11.30
C SER A 69 -22.46 7.54 10.58
N MET A 70 -22.43 6.26 10.23
CA MET A 70 -21.32 5.65 9.50
C MET A 70 -21.20 6.23 8.08
N TYR A 71 -22.33 6.44 7.40
CA TYR A 71 -22.32 7.08 6.08
C TYR A 71 -21.91 8.55 6.14
N ARG A 72 -22.34 9.32 7.15
CA ARG A 72 -21.87 10.71 7.35
C ARG A 72 -20.36 10.76 7.55
N SER A 73 -19.82 9.89 8.40
CA SER A 73 -18.36 9.79 8.60
C SER A 73 -17.62 9.45 7.30
N ARG A 74 -18.14 8.47 6.54
CA ARG A 74 -17.57 8.09 5.24
C ARG A 74 -17.61 9.22 4.21
N LEU A 75 -18.69 9.99 4.21
CA LEU A 75 -18.89 11.14 3.34
C LEU A 75 -17.94 12.28 3.71
N GLN A 76 -17.81 12.60 5.00
CA GLN A 76 -16.86 13.59 5.50
C GLN A 76 -15.43 13.22 5.11
N SER A 77 -15.03 11.97 5.37
CA SER A 77 -13.71 11.47 4.97
C SER A 77 -13.44 11.59 3.46
N ALA A 78 -14.47 11.55 2.61
CA ALA A 78 -14.31 11.75 1.17
C ALA A 78 -14.06 13.22 0.82
N TYR A 79 -14.74 14.16 1.48
CA TYR A 79 -14.47 15.60 1.36
C TYR A 79 -13.08 15.96 1.89
N ASP A 80 -12.74 15.51 3.10
CA ASP A 80 -11.44 15.79 3.72
C ASP A 80 -10.29 15.31 2.83
N THR A 81 -10.45 14.17 2.17
CA THR A 81 -9.43 13.66 1.24
C THR A 81 -9.22 14.61 0.06
N GLU A 82 -10.28 15.21 -0.49
CA GLU A 82 -10.14 16.18 -1.58
C GLU A 82 -9.44 17.46 -1.11
N GLU A 83 -9.68 17.89 0.12
CA GLU A 83 -9.02 19.06 0.71
C GLU A 83 -7.54 18.79 1.00
N ILE A 84 -7.23 17.67 1.64
CA ILE A 84 -5.86 17.23 1.94
C ILE A 84 -5.01 17.18 0.66
N LEU A 85 -5.57 16.71 -0.46
CA LEU A 85 -4.85 16.59 -1.73
C LEU A 85 -4.58 17.93 -2.42
N LYS A 86 -5.21 19.03 -1.98
CA LYS A 86 -4.92 20.38 -2.48
C LYS A 86 -3.71 21.00 -1.77
N ASP A 87 -3.35 20.48 -0.60
CA ASP A 87 -2.21 20.95 0.17
C ASP A 87 -0.92 20.34 -0.37
N PRO A 88 -0.06 21.14 -1.04
CA PRO A 88 1.20 20.63 -1.61
C PRO A 88 2.18 20.16 -0.53
N ASP A 89 2.12 20.73 0.68
CA ASP A 89 3.03 20.37 1.77
C ASP A 89 2.69 18.98 2.31
N VAL A 90 1.41 18.64 2.40
CA VAL A 90 0.98 17.29 2.80
C VAL A 90 1.37 16.23 1.76
N VAL A 91 1.23 16.55 0.47
CA VAL A 91 1.67 15.65 -0.60
C VAL A 91 3.17 15.42 -0.52
N LYS A 92 3.95 16.50 -0.40
CA LYS A 92 5.41 16.43 -0.28
C LYS A 92 5.84 15.64 0.97
N GLN A 93 5.21 15.88 2.11
CA GLN A 93 5.47 15.14 3.35
C GLN A 93 5.24 13.63 3.16
N SER A 94 4.17 13.25 2.45
CA SER A 94 3.88 11.84 2.15
C SER A 94 4.95 11.20 1.24
N GLU A 95 5.50 11.95 0.28
CA GLU A 95 6.63 11.50 -0.53
C GLU A 95 7.91 11.36 0.29
N ASP A 96 8.23 12.34 1.14
CA ASP A 96 9.42 12.31 2.00
C ASP A 96 9.37 11.13 2.99
N GLN A 97 8.19 10.82 3.54
CA GLN A 97 7.99 9.64 4.39
C GLN A 97 8.24 8.34 3.62
N LEU A 98 7.77 8.24 2.36
CA LEU A 98 8.04 7.08 1.52
C LEU A 98 9.54 6.94 1.24
N VAL A 99 10.21 8.04 0.88
CA VAL A 99 11.65 8.04 0.61
C VAL A 99 12.42 7.52 1.82
N ARG A 100 12.13 8.03 3.02
CA ARG A 100 12.76 7.54 4.26
C ARG A 100 12.51 6.05 4.51
N LEU A 101 11.26 5.59 4.34
CA LEU A 101 10.91 4.18 4.49
C LEU A 101 11.71 3.29 3.52
N LEU A 102 11.89 3.73 2.28
CA LEU A 102 12.65 3.01 1.27
C LEU A 102 14.16 3.07 1.53
N ASP A 103 14.68 4.19 2.02
CA ASP A 103 16.10 4.31 2.36
C ASP A 103 16.47 3.39 3.54
N ASP A 104 15.64 3.36 4.58
CA ASP A 104 15.77 2.41 5.69
C ASP A 104 15.73 0.94 5.17
N ALA A 105 14.85 0.65 4.20
CA ALA A 105 14.71 -0.69 3.65
C ALA A 105 15.92 -1.08 2.81
N GLU A 106 16.48 -0.16 2.04
CA GLU A 106 17.71 -0.36 1.27
C GLU A 106 18.90 -0.68 2.19
N GLN A 107 19.04 0.07 3.28
CA GLN A 107 20.08 -0.18 4.28
C GLN A 107 19.90 -1.57 4.91
N GLN A 108 18.68 -1.90 5.35
CA GLN A 108 18.40 -3.20 5.96
C GLN A 108 18.65 -4.37 5.01
N LEU A 109 18.29 -4.24 3.73
CA LEU A 109 18.49 -5.27 2.72
C LEU A 109 19.96 -5.41 2.28
N THR A 110 20.83 -4.50 2.73
CA THR A 110 22.28 -4.69 2.61
C THR A 110 22.80 -5.72 3.59
N GLU A 111 22.22 -5.79 4.79
CA GLU A 111 22.65 -6.67 5.88
C GLU A 111 21.98 -8.05 5.85
N ALA A 112 20.74 -8.12 5.36
CA ALA A 112 19.93 -9.33 5.38
C ALA A 112 19.05 -9.45 4.13
N PRO A 113 18.66 -10.67 3.72
CA PRO A 113 17.83 -10.88 2.53
C PRO A 113 16.37 -10.40 2.68
N TYR A 114 15.89 -10.21 3.91
CA TYR A 114 14.52 -9.75 4.22
C TYR A 114 14.54 -8.65 5.28
N LEU A 115 13.43 -7.92 5.42
CA LEU A 115 13.37 -6.73 6.28
C LEU A 115 13.56 -7.06 7.78
N ALA A 116 12.99 -8.17 8.24
CA ALA A 116 13.12 -8.60 9.63
C ALA A 116 14.36 -9.48 9.89
N GLY A 117 15.14 -9.85 8.86
CA GLY A 117 16.34 -10.67 9.03
C GLY A 117 16.53 -11.70 7.91
N GLN A 118 16.97 -12.90 8.29
CA GLN A 118 17.38 -13.95 7.35
C GLN A 118 16.21 -14.68 6.69
N GLU A 119 15.02 -14.62 7.28
CA GLU A 119 13.83 -15.31 6.81
C GLU A 119 12.70 -14.34 6.46
N TYR A 120 11.87 -14.75 5.51
CA TYR A 120 10.69 -14.00 5.12
C TYR A 120 9.65 -14.00 6.25
N SER A 121 9.04 -12.84 6.50
CA SER A 121 8.12 -12.65 7.62
C SER A 121 6.84 -11.88 7.26
N VAL A 122 6.02 -11.59 8.28
CA VAL A 122 4.86 -10.71 8.14
C VAL A 122 5.26 -9.30 7.69
N VAL A 123 6.45 -8.84 8.06
CA VAL A 123 6.96 -7.52 7.68
C VAL A 123 7.08 -7.39 6.17
N ASP A 124 7.68 -8.39 5.53
CA ASP A 124 7.79 -8.45 4.07
C ASP A 124 6.41 -8.44 3.42
N SER A 125 5.46 -9.20 3.99
CA SER A 125 4.07 -9.24 3.51
C SER A 125 3.38 -7.87 3.57
N MET A 126 3.73 -7.02 4.55
CA MET A 126 3.24 -5.64 4.67
C MET A 126 3.97 -4.65 3.76
N PHE A 127 5.25 -4.89 3.47
CA PHE A 127 6.06 -4.03 2.61
C PHE A 127 5.79 -4.26 1.12
N ILE A 128 5.47 -5.49 0.72
CA ILE A 128 5.17 -5.85 -0.68
C ILE A 128 4.07 -4.96 -1.31
N PRO A 129 2.93 -4.69 -0.63
CA PRO A 129 1.94 -3.73 -1.13
C PRO A 129 2.44 -2.30 -1.36
N VAL A 130 3.52 -1.88 -0.67
CA VAL A 130 4.17 -0.58 -0.91
C VAL A 130 4.84 -0.60 -2.29
N LEU A 131 5.69 -1.59 -2.55
CA LEU A 131 6.41 -1.73 -3.82
C LEU A 131 5.46 -2.00 -5.00
N ALA A 132 4.47 -2.87 -4.81
CA ALA A 132 3.46 -3.16 -5.83
C ALA A 132 2.68 -1.91 -6.26
N ARG A 133 2.42 -1.00 -5.32
CA ARG A 133 1.74 0.28 -5.60
C ARG A 133 2.61 1.23 -6.39
N ILE A 134 3.90 1.31 -6.07
CA ILE A 134 4.86 2.12 -6.84
C ILE A 134 4.91 1.64 -8.30
N GLU A 135 5.04 0.33 -8.53
CA GLU A 135 5.02 -0.26 -9.89
C GLU A 135 3.66 -0.08 -10.59
N LEU A 136 2.54 -0.15 -9.85
CA LEU A 136 1.21 0.12 -10.41
C LEU A 136 1.09 1.55 -10.96
N LEU A 137 1.73 2.51 -10.28
CA LEU A 137 1.76 3.92 -10.66
C LEU A 137 2.83 4.25 -11.73
N ASN A 138 3.61 3.25 -12.18
CA ASN A 138 4.75 3.41 -13.09
C ASN A 138 5.84 4.34 -12.52
N LEU A 139 6.14 4.22 -11.22
CA LEU A 139 7.14 5.03 -10.52
C LEU A 139 8.36 4.22 -10.08
N GLU A 140 8.53 3.00 -10.61
CA GLU A 140 9.61 2.09 -10.25
C GLU A 140 11.00 2.71 -10.47
N ASP A 141 11.21 3.48 -11.54
CA ASP A 141 12.52 4.11 -11.80
C ASP A 141 12.88 5.15 -10.73
N LYS A 142 11.89 5.92 -10.26
CA LYS A 142 12.08 6.98 -9.26
C LYS A 142 12.34 6.41 -7.86
N TYR A 143 11.71 5.29 -7.50
CA TYR A 143 11.68 4.83 -6.10
C TYR A 143 12.28 3.44 -5.87
N ILE A 144 12.25 2.54 -6.86
CA ILE A 144 12.71 1.14 -6.71
C ILE A 144 14.05 0.94 -7.41
N ASN A 145 14.16 1.25 -8.71
CA ASN A 145 15.34 0.90 -9.50
C ASN A 145 16.56 1.76 -9.15
N CYS A 146 16.36 2.91 -8.50
CA CYS A 146 17.43 3.73 -7.91
C CYS A 146 18.03 3.12 -6.62
N ARG A 147 17.42 2.06 -6.07
CA ARG A 147 17.81 1.37 -4.83
C ARG A 147 18.13 -0.10 -5.14
N PRO A 148 19.40 -0.47 -5.40
CA PRO A 148 19.76 -1.77 -5.95
C PRO A 148 19.36 -2.97 -5.07
N LYS A 149 19.40 -2.86 -3.74
CA LYS A 149 18.99 -3.96 -2.84
C LYS A 149 17.49 -4.15 -2.88
N ILE A 150 16.71 -3.08 -2.84
CA ILE A 150 15.26 -3.13 -3.02
C ILE A 150 14.91 -3.68 -4.41
N ALA A 151 15.58 -3.24 -5.47
CA ALA A 151 15.32 -3.75 -6.82
C ALA A 151 15.57 -5.26 -6.92
N GLY A 152 16.66 -5.75 -6.33
CA GLY A 152 16.98 -7.17 -6.23
C GLY A 152 15.94 -7.95 -5.41
N TYR A 153 15.60 -7.44 -4.23
CA TYR A 153 14.55 -7.97 -3.36
C TYR A 153 13.21 -8.06 -4.09
N TRP A 154 12.82 -6.99 -4.80
CA TRP A 154 11.57 -6.91 -5.53
C TRP A 154 11.48 -7.95 -6.64
N LYS A 155 12.57 -8.13 -7.40
CA LYS A 155 12.66 -9.19 -8.40
C LYS A 155 12.46 -10.58 -7.77
N HIS A 156 13.09 -10.85 -6.63
CA HIS A 156 12.95 -12.12 -5.93
C HIS A 156 11.52 -12.36 -5.42
N VAL A 157 10.92 -11.35 -4.78
CA VAL A 157 9.53 -11.40 -4.30
C VAL A 157 8.55 -11.69 -5.43
N LYS A 158 8.73 -11.05 -6.59
CA LYS A 158 7.81 -11.25 -7.74
C LYS A 158 7.80 -12.67 -8.27
N CYS A 159 8.85 -13.45 -8.03
CA CYS A 159 8.92 -14.88 -8.38
C CYS A 159 8.19 -15.79 -7.37
N ARG A 160 7.77 -15.28 -6.21
CA ARG A 160 7.11 -16.11 -5.19
C ARG A 160 5.70 -16.53 -5.64
N PRO A 161 5.29 -17.79 -5.42
CA PRO A 161 3.93 -18.25 -5.74
C PRO A 161 2.84 -17.39 -5.10
N SER A 162 3.02 -16.99 -3.84
CA SER A 162 2.09 -16.13 -3.12
C SER A 162 1.88 -14.78 -3.80
N TYR A 163 2.96 -14.15 -4.28
CA TYR A 163 2.88 -12.89 -5.01
C TYR A 163 2.12 -13.05 -6.33
N VAL A 164 2.49 -14.08 -7.10
CA VAL A 164 1.87 -14.36 -8.42
C VAL A 164 0.36 -14.54 -8.27
N VAL A 165 -0.09 -15.27 -7.25
CA VAL A 165 -1.52 -15.54 -7.02
C VAL A 165 -2.27 -14.26 -6.59
N VAL A 166 -1.73 -13.50 -5.64
CA VAL A 166 -2.47 -12.40 -4.98
C VAL A 166 -2.37 -11.09 -5.75
N ILE A 167 -1.19 -10.73 -6.27
CA ILE A 167 -0.93 -9.43 -6.90
C ILE A 167 -0.62 -9.61 -8.39
N GLY A 168 0.35 -10.46 -8.70
CA GLY A 168 0.87 -10.63 -10.06
C GLY A 168 -0.21 -11.01 -11.08
N LYS A 169 -1.20 -11.83 -10.69
CA LYS A 169 -2.31 -12.24 -11.55
C LYS A 169 -3.12 -11.05 -12.10
N TYR A 170 -3.27 -9.98 -11.31
CA TYR A 170 -4.16 -8.87 -11.64
C TYR A 170 -3.42 -7.65 -12.19
N PHE A 171 -2.18 -7.42 -11.73
CA PHE A 171 -1.47 -6.16 -11.98
C PHE A 171 -0.18 -6.29 -12.80
N SER A 172 0.13 -7.48 -13.35
CA SER A 172 1.26 -7.65 -14.27
C SER A 172 0.93 -7.22 -15.72
N GLY A 173 1.83 -6.43 -16.33
CA GLY A 173 1.78 -6.08 -17.75
C GLY A 173 0.42 -5.50 -18.18
N TRP A 174 -0.17 -6.05 -19.25
CA TRP A 174 -1.47 -5.60 -19.77
C TRP A 174 -2.66 -5.85 -18.82
N ARG A 175 -2.54 -6.81 -17.89
CA ARG A 175 -3.65 -7.20 -17.02
C ARG A 175 -4.10 -6.08 -16.08
N LYS A 176 -3.19 -5.17 -15.70
CA LYS A 176 -3.53 -3.99 -14.89
C LYS A 176 -4.54 -3.10 -15.60
N TYR A 177 -4.36 -2.86 -16.89
CA TYR A 177 -5.29 -2.06 -17.69
C TYR A 177 -6.64 -2.75 -17.85
N LYS A 178 -6.64 -4.07 -18.10
CA LYS A 178 -7.88 -4.85 -18.18
C LYS A 178 -8.69 -4.76 -16.88
N THR A 179 -8.03 -4.91 -15.74
CA THR A 179 -8.66 -4.84 -14.41
C THR A 179 -9.22 -3.45 -14.13
N LEU A 180 -8.45 -2.39 -14.39
CA LEU A 180 -8.89 -1.02 -14.15
C LEU A 180 -10.00 -0.58 -15.11
N LEU A 181 -9.92 -1.00 -16.38
CA LEU A 181 -10.92 -0.66 -17.39
C LEU A 181 -12.28 -1.30 -17.08
N SER A 182 -12.31 -2.57 -16.67
CA SER A 182 -13.58 -3.24 -16.34
C SER A 182 -14.29 -2.55 -15.16
N THR A 183 -13.53 -2.18 -14.13
CA THR A 183 -14.05 -1.40 -13.01
C THR A 183 -14.51 0.00 -13.44
N GLY A 184 -13.71 0.69 -14.28
CA GLY A 184 -14.05 2.01 -14.80
C GLY A 184 -15.35 2.01 -15.61
N ILE A 185 -15.54 1.03 -16.49
CA ILE A 185 -16.77 0.85 -17.27
C ILE A 185 -17.96 0.62 -16.35
N MET A 186 -17.84 -0.24 -15.34
CA MET A 186 -18.93 -0.51 -14.39
C MET A 186 -19.36 0.76 -13.63
N VAL A 187 -18.39 1.54 -13.15
CA VAL A 187 -18.66 2.82 -12.46
C VAL A 187 -19.33 3.81 -13.41
N TRP A 188 -18.84 3.90 -14.64
CA TRP A 188 -19.39 4.80 -15.65
C TRP A 188 -20.83 4.46 -16.04
N ILE A 189 -21.13 3.17 -16.29
CA ILE A 189 -22.49 2.69 -16.57
C ILE A 189 -23.43 3.03 -15.41
N ARG A 190 -23.03 2.72 -14.17
CA ARG A 190 -23.83 3.05 -12.99
C ARG A 190 -24.07 4.54 -12.85
N HIS A 191 -23.06 5.35 -13.14
CA HIS A 191 -23.18 6.80 -13.10
C HIS A 191 -24.22 7.32 -14.11
N ILE A 192 -24.19 6.83 -15.35
CA ILE A 192 -25.16 7.20 -16.40
C ILE A 192 -26.58 6.78 -16.02
N LEU A 193 -26.74 5.55 -15.52
CA LEU A 193 -28.03 5.03 -15.09
C LEU A 193 -28.53 5.62 -13.75
N LYS A 194 -27.77 6.54 -13.14
CA LYS A 194 -28.03 7.10 -11.81
C LYS A 194 -28.25 6.02 -10.73
N ARG A 195 -27.59 4.88 -10.88
CA ARG A 195 -27.64 3.74 -9.93
C ARG A 195 -26.51 3.87 -8.91
N TYR A 196 -26.80 4.60 -7.85
CA TYR A 196 -25.88 4.88 -6.76
C TYR A 196 -26.04 3.85 -5.64
#